data_AF-A0A0D0ANN8-F1
#
_entry.id   AF-A0A0D0ANN8-F1
#
_cell.length_a   1.000
_cell.length_b   1.000
_cell.length_c   1.000
_cell.angle_alpha   90.00
_cell.angle_beta   90.00
_cell.angle_gamma   90.00
#
_symmetry.space_group_name_H-M   'P 1'
#
loop_
_entity.id
_entity.type
_entity.pdbx_description
1 polymer ?
#
loop_
_entity_poly.entity_id
_entity_poly.type
_entity_poly.pdbx_seq_one_letter_code
_entity_poly.pdbx_strand_id
1 'polypeptide(L)'
;EAITVLAGLRWVTLVHQGTEVKLFQVTVHSDSSNTVNMFNSLRVLSPYNPILINSADLLLQFNIELRVVHIPGSENSVTNTLSQNNLELTYSLHPGLKVFNMETPQTTMGELEK
;
A
#
# COMPACT_ATOMS: atom_id res chain seq x y z
N GLU A 1 -3.46 -5.30 -5.35
CA GLU A 1 -3.62 -4.68 -4.01
C GLU A 1 -2.34 -4.59 -3.20
N ALA A 2 -1.56 -5.67 -3.02
CA ALA A 2 -0.30 -5.59 -2.27
C ALA A 2 0.70 -4.53 -2.78
N ILE A 3 0.76 -4.30 -4.10
CA ILE A 3 1.59 -3.25 -4.68
C ILE A 3 1.16 -1.83 -4.25
N THR A 4 -0.12 -1.64 -3.94
CA THR A 4 -0.66 -0.37 -3.41
C THR A 4 -0.11 -0.07 -2.02
N VAL A 5 0.11 -1.10 -1.20
CA VAL A 5 0.76 -0.95 0.12
C VAL A 5 2.19 -0.46 -0.04
N LEU A 6 2.97 -1.08 -0.94
CA LEU A 6 4.33 -0.65 -1.24
C LEU A 6 4.37 0.79 -1.79
N ALA A 7 3.45 1.14 -2.68
CA ALA A 7 3.36 2.48 -3.23
C ALA A 7 3.07 3.52 -2.13
N GLY A 8 2.14 3.20 -1.22
CA GLY A 8 1.84 4.02 -0.05
C GLY A 8 3.05 4.17 0.88
N LEU A 9 3.80 3.10 1.14
CA LEU A 9 5.03 3.16 1.93
C LEU A 9 6.08 4.08 1.29
N ARG A 10 6.30 3.98 -0.03
CA ARG A 10 7.22 4.88 -0.76
C ARG A 10 6.76 6.33 -0.67
N TRP A 11 5.46 6.60 -0.82
CA TRP A 11 4.94 7.95 -0.69
C TRP A 11 5.13 8.50 0.73
N VAL A 12 4.85 7.69 1.74
CA VAL A 12 5.06 8.04 3.15
C VAL A 12 6.53 8.38 3.41
N THR A 13 7.48 7.60 2.89
CA THR A 13 8.91 7.83 3.13
C THR A 13 9.43 9.05 2.37
N LEU A 14 8.83 9.41 1.23
CA LEU A 14 9.13 10.66 0.51
C LEU A 14 8.65 11.90 1.27
N VAL A 15 7.45 11.85 1.86
CA VAL A 15 6.89 12.95 2.65
C VAL A 15 7.57 13.04 4.01
N HIS A 16 7.83 11.89 4.63
CA HIS A 16 8.52 11.76 5.90
C HIS A 16 10.02 11.60 5.64
N GLN A 17 10.70 12.71 5.33
CA GLN A 17 12.18 12.79 5.19
C GLN A 17 12.93 12.54 6.52
N GLY A 18 12.32 11.79 7.45
CA GLY A 18 12.73 11.65 8.83
C GLY A 18 13.94 10.73 8.96
N THR A 19 15.08 11.34 9.23
CA THR A 19 16.29 10.71 9.73
C THR A 19 16.03 10.00 11.07
N GLU A 20 15.99 8.66 11.01
CA GLU A 20 16.40 7.62 11.97
C GLU A 20 16.23 7.73 13.50
N VAL A 21 15.57 8.72 14.09
CA VAL A 21 15.51 8.79 15.58
C VAL A 21 14.17 8.36 16.19
N LYS A 22 13.04 8.51 15.49
CA LYS A 22 11.70 8.24 16.07
C LYS A 22 10.93 7.21 15.26
N LEU A 23 10.40 6.19 15.94
CA LEU A 23 9.50 5.20 15.38
C LEU A 23 8.29 5.86 14.72
N PHE A 24 8.04 5.55 13.45
CA PHE A 24 6.89 6.05 12.70
C PHE A 24 5.87 4.92 12.49
N GLN A 25 4.64 5.11 12.96
CA GLN A 25 3.60 4.08 12.88
C GLN A 25 2.70 4.31 11.68
N VAL A 26 2.59 3.33 10.80
CA VAL A 26 1.73 3.35 9.61
C VAL A 26 0.69 2.26 9.73
N THR A 27 -0.58 2.62 9.59
CA THR A 27 -1.68 1.66 9.49
C THR A 27 -2.30 1.72 8.10
N VAL A 28 -2.39 0.59 7.43
CA VAL A 28 -3.01 0.43 6.12
C VAL A 28 -4.28 -0.40 6.28
N HIS A 29 -5.40 0.16 5.85
CA HIS A 29 -6.68 -0.54 5.80
C HIS A 29 -6.87 -1.14 4.39
N SER A 30 -7.19 -2.42 4.32
CA SER A 30 -7.43 -3.13 3.05
C SER A 30 -8.58 -4.12 3.21
N ASP A 31 -9.39 -4.30 2.17
CA ASP A 31 -10.41 -5.34 2.08
C ASP A 31 -9.87 -6.66 1.50
N SER A 32 -8.59 -6.70 1.10
CA SER A 32 -7.94 -7.92 0.64
C SER A 32 -7.31 -8.69 1.78
N SER A 33 -7.98 -9.78 2.16
CA SER A 33 -7.43 -10.78 3.09
C SER A 33 -6.07 -11.33 2.62
N ASN A 34 -5.82 -11.43 1.32
CA ASN A 34 -4.52 -11.84 0.78
C ASN A 34 -3.42 -10.84 1.12
N THR A 35 -3.69 -9.55 0.94
CA THR A 35 -2.75 -8.47 1.27
C THR A 35 -2.49 -8.41 2.78
N VAL A 36 -3.55 -8.47 3.59
CA VAL A 36 -3.45 -8.49 5.05
C VAL A 36 -2.60 -9.68 5.52
N ASN A 37 -2.88 -10.88 5.04
CA ASN A 37 -2.13 -12.08 5.39
C ASN A 37 -0.66 -12.00 4.94
N MET A 38 -0.41 -11.49 3.73
CA MET A 38 0.94 -11.31 3.19
C MET A 38 1.82 -10.44 4.09
N PHE A 39 1.32 -9.27 4.50
CA PHE A 39 2.09 -8.34 5.34
C PHE A 39 2.15 -8.74 6.81
N ASN A 40 1.10 -9.37 7.36
CA ASN A 40 1.11 -9.81 8.76
C ASN A 40 1.91 -11.09 9.00
N SER A 41 2.00 -11.99 8.01
CA SER A 41 2.80 -13.21 8.12
C SER A 41 4.21 -13.10 7.55
N LEU A 42 4.49 -12.04 6.78
CA LEU A 42 5.70 -11.89 5.97
C LEU A 42 5.95 -13.09 5.05
N ARG A 43 4.87 -13.73 4.57
CA ARG A 43 4.92 -14.85 3.64
C ARG A 43 4.14 -14.52 2.39
N VAL A 44 4.71 -14.90 1.25
CA VAL A 44 4.04 -14.72 -0.03
C VAL A 44 4.52 -15.76 -1.04
N LEU A 45 3.74 -15.95 -2.10
CA LEU A 45 4.16 -16.74 -3.26
C LEU A 45 5.33 -16.04 -3.96
N SER A 46 6.26 -16.84 -4.50
CA SER A 46 7.47 -16.38 -5.20
C SER A 46 7.33 -15.10 -6.05
N PRO A 47 6.32 -14.94 -6.95
CA PRO A 47 6.22 -13.75 -7.79
C PRO A 47 6.02 -12.42 -7.04
N TYR A 48 5.54 -12.48 -5.79
CA TYR A 48 5.28 -11.28 -4.98
C TYR A 48 6.39 -11.00 -3.96
N ASN A 49 7.41 -11.84 -3.87
CA ASN A 49 8.56 -11.61 -2.99
C ASN A 49 9.19 -10.22 -3.18
N PRO A 50 9.35 -9.71 -4.41
CA PRO A 50 9.91 -8.37 -4.60
C PRO A 50 9.12 -7.28 -3.85
N ILE A 51 7.79 -7.42 -3.74
CA ILE A 51 6.96 -6.46 -3.00
C ILE A 51 7.29 -6.50 -1.51
N LEU A 52 7.33 -7.69 -0.90
CA LEU A 52 7.65 -7.83 0.52
C LEU A 52 9.07 -7.39 0.83
N ILE A 53 10.04 -7.74 -0.02
CA ILE A 53 11.45 -7.34 0.17
C ILE A 53 11.57 -5.82 0.11
N ASN A 54 11.05 -5.17 -0.94
CA ASN A 54 11.08 -3.71 -1.05
C ASN A 54 10.36 -3.03 0.12
N SER A 55 9.26 -3.62 0.59
CA SER A 55 8.54 -3.08 1.75
C SER A 55 9.41 -3.20 3.00
N ALA A 56 10.00 -4.37 3.27
CA ALA A 56 10.86 -4.60 4.42
C ALA A 56 12.08 -3.67 4.44
N ASP A 57 12.70 -3.43 3.27
CA ASP A 57 13.81 -2.48 3.15
C ASP A 57 13.40 -1.07 3.59
N LEU A 58 12.23 -0.59 3.15
CA LEU A 58 11.69 0.71 3.57
C LEU A 58 11.35 0.74 5.07
N LEU A 59 10.76 -0.33 5.61
CA LEU A 59 10.41 -0.38 7.03
C LEU A 59 11.64 -0.30 7.93
N LEU A 60 12.72 -1.00 7.54
CA LEU A 60 14.00 -0.99 8.26
C LEU A 60 14.72 0.36 8.10
N GLN A 61 14.83 0.87 6.88
CA GLN A 61 15.56 2.10 6.58
C GLN A 61 14.94 3.33 7.24
N PHE A 62 13.60 3.39 7.35
CA PHE A 62 12.89 4.55 7.88
C PHE A 62 12.33 4.32 9.30
N ASN A 63 12.69 3.21 9.95
CA ASN A 63 12.20 2.83 11.28
C ASN A 63 10.65 2.92 11.38
N ILE A 64 9.97 2.22 10.47
CA ILE A 64 8.50 2.24 10.35
C ILE A 64 7.92 0.96 10.95
N GLU A 65 6.95 1.12 11.86
CA GLU A 65 6.07 0.03 12.28
C GLU A 65 4.83 0.02 11.39
N LEU A 66 4.74 -0.97 10.49
CA LEU A 66 3.57 -1.16 9.63
C LEU A 66 2.56 -2.11 10.25
N ARG A 67 1.29 -1.73 10.20
CA ARG A 67 0.14 -2.59 10.50
C ARG A 67 -0.81 -2.62 9.31
N VAL A 68 -1.13 -3.81 8.83
CA VAL A 68 -2.13 -3.99 7.76
C VAL A 68 -3.37 -4.63 8.38
N VAL A 69 -4.49 -3.90 8.34
CA VAL A 69 -5.75 -4.25 8.99
C VAL A 69 -6.81 -4.51 7.94
N HIS A 70 -7.54 -5.61 8.13
CA HIS A 70 -8.66 -5.94 7.26
C HIS A 70 -9.87 -5.05 7.58
N ILE A 71 -10.47 -4.44 6.56
CA ILE A 71 -11.77 -3.76 6.66
C ILE A 71 -12.77 -4.39 5.67
N PRO A 72 -14.08 -4.40 5.95
CA PRO A 72 -15.06 -4.85 4.97
C PRO A 72 -15.00 -4.03 3.67
N GLY A 73 -15.20 -4.68 2.52
CA GLY A 73 -15.20 -3.97 1.21
C GLY A 73 -16.28 -2.88 1.10
N SER A 74 -17.36 -2.96 1.88
CA SER A 74 -18.36 -1.90 2.02
C SER A 74 -17.79 -0.62 2.65
N GLU A 75 -16.82 -0.77 3.57
CA GLU A 75 -16.11 0.33 4.20
C GLU A 75 -14.94 0.84 3.31
N ASN A 76 -14.47 0.02 2.36
CA ASN A 76 -13.44 0.39 1.37
C ASN A 76 -14.01 0.94 0.04
N SER A 77 -15.27 1.39 0.05
CA SER A 77 -15.99 1.81 -1.17
C SER A 77 -15.32 2.97 -1.93
N VAL A 78 -14.77 3.96 -1.22
CA VAL A 78 -14.02 5.07 -1.83
C VAL A 78 -12.79 4.55 -2.60
N THR A 79 -12.00 3.65 -1.99
CA THR A 79 -10.82 3.05 -2.64
C THR A 79 -11.20 2.19 -3.85
N ASN A 80 -12.31 1.45 -3.76
CA ASN A 80 -12.80 0.61 -4.87
C ASN A 80 -13.25 1.44 -6.07
N THR A 81 -13.96 2.55 -5.83
CA THR A 81 -14.35 3.47 -6.91
C THR A 81 -13.14 4.18 -7.51
N LEU A 82 -12.17 4.56 -6.67
CA LEU A 82 -10.94 5.22 -7.11
C LEU A 82 -10.06 4.29 -7.96
N SER A 83 -9.90 3.02 -7.56
CA SER A 83 -9.10 2.04 -8.32
C SER A 83 -9.72 1.68 -9.68
N GLN A 84 -11.04 1.82 -9.81
CA GLN A 84 -11.77 1.68 -11.07
C GLN A 84 -11.80 2.97 -11.91
N ASN A 85 -11.13 4.04 -11.45
CA ASN A 85 -11.13 5.36 -12.09
C ASN A 85 -12.55 5.98 -12.22
N ASN A 86 -13.48 5.61 -11.34
CA ASN A 86 -14.83 6.17 -11.31
C ASN A 86 -14.90 7.40 -10.39
N LEU A 87 -14.28 8.50 -10.85
CA LEU A 87 -14.16 9.73 -10.06
C LEU A 87 -15.51 10.36 -9.71
N GLU A 88 -16.52 10.22 -10.57
CA GLU A 88 -17.86 10.75 -10.31
C GLU A 88 -18.46 10.11 -9.04
N LEU A 89 -18.43 8.78 -8.96
CA LEU A 89 -18.91 8.06 -7.79
C LEU A 89 -18.00 8.29 -6.58
N THR A 90 -16.68 8.38 -6.77
CA THR A 90 -15.73 8.71 -5.69
C THR A 90 -16.06 10.05 -5.05
N TYR A 91 -16.29 11.11 -5.84
CA TYR A 91 -16.67 12.43 -5.32
C TYR A 91 -18.10 12.44 -4.76
N SER A 92 -19.01 11.63 -5.28
CA SER A 92 -20.34 11.46 -4.67
C SER A 92 -20.25 10.85 -3.27
N LEU A 93 -19.35 9.88 -3.06
CA LEU A 93 -19.14 9.24 -1.76
C LEU A 93 -18.40 10.16 -0.79
N HIS A 94 -17.45 10.96 -1.29
CA HIS A 94 -16.68 11.88 -0.47
C HIS A 94 -16.37 13.20 -1.21
N PRO A 95 -17.29 14.19 -1.16
CA PRO A 95 -17.17 15.43 -1.96
C PRO A 95 -15.94 16.28 -1.66
N GLY A 96 -15.38 16.17 -0.45
CA GLY A 96 -14.16 16.89 -0.04
C GLY A 96 -12.85 16.15 -0.34
N LEU A 97 -12.90 15.02 -1.06
CA LEU A 97 -11.71 14.20 -1.30
C LEU A 97 -10.72 14.96 -2.20
N LYS A 98 -9.44 14.95 -1.85
CA LYS A 98 -8.36 15.41 -2.72
C LYS A 98 -7.64 14.20 -3.28
N VAL A 99 -7.72 14.01 -4.59
CA VAL A 99 -7.04 12.91 -5.29
C VAL A 99 -5.69 13.42 -5.79
N PHE A 100 -4.63 12.68 -5.48
CA PHE A 100 -3.29 12.92 -5.96
C PHE A 100 -2.81 11.73 -6.79
N ASN A 101 -1.97 12.00 -7.79
CA ASN A 101 -1.34 10.94 -8.55
C ASN A 101 -0.22 10.31 -7.71
N MET A 102 -0.16 8.98 -7.73
CA MET A 102 0.89 8.20 -7.10
C MET A 102 1.57 7.35 -8.17
N GLU A 103 2.90 7.35 -8.17
CA GLU A 103 3.65 6.49 -9.09
C GLU A 103 3.55 5.03 -8.64
N THR A 104 3.20 4.15 -9.58
CA THR A 104 3.20 2.71 -9.31
C THR A 104 4.64 2.21 -9.19
N PRO A 105 5.01 1.53 -8.09
CA PRO A 105 6.33 0.93 -7.93
C PRO A 105 6.63 -0.02 -9.08
N GLN A 106 7.74 0.20 -9.78
CA GLN A 106 8.27 -0.79 -10.72
C GLN A 106 8.87 -1.93 -9.88
N THR A 107 8.14 -3.03 -9.76
CA THR A 107 8.66 -4.30 -9.26
C THR A 107 8.86 -5.21 -10.48
N THR A 108 9.95 -5.97 -10.53
CA THR A 108 10.27 -6.97 -11.58
C THR A 108 9.29 -8.15 -11.59
N MET A 109 7.99 -7.85 -11.69
CA MET A 109 6.91 -8.82 -11.76
C MET A 109 6.75 -9.35 -13.20
N GLY A 110 7.35 -8.70 -14.20
CA GLY A 110 7.24 -9.04 -15.63
C GLY A 110 8.47 -9.68 -16.28
N GLU A 111 9.54 -10.00 -15.53
CA GLU A 111 10.76 -10.61 -16.10
C GLU A 111 10.87 -12.13 -15.91
N LEU A 112 9.89 -12.77 -15.27
CA LEU A 112 9.89 -14.22 -15.05
C LEU A 112 8.98 -15.02 -15.99
N GLU A 113 8.46 -14.39 -17.06
CA GLU A 113 7.69 -15.07 -18.13
C GLU A 113 8.40 -15.00 -19.49
N LYS A 114 9.68 -15.37 -19.56
CA LYS A 114 10.33 -15.76 -20.82
C LYS A 114 11.06 -17.08 -20.70
#